data_AF-A0A814BD49-F1
#
_entry.id   AF-A0A814BD49-F1
#
_cell.length_a   1.000
_cell.length_b   1.000
_cell.length_c   1.000
_cell.angle_alpha   90.00
_cell.angle_beta   90.00
_cell.angle_gamma   90.00
#
_symmetry.space_group_name_H-M   'P 1'
#
loop_
_entity.id
_entity.type
_entity.pdbx_description
1 polymer ?
#
loop_
_entity_poly.entity_id
_entity_poly.type
_entity_poly.pdbx_seq_one_letter_code
_entity_poly.pdbx_strand_id
1 'polypeptide(L)'
;MSINETNTNGTSDSTNDAAQLLLRLSIWSLRIVCPFIIIFCPISNWACIKIFQSRIYARSSSKWYFIFIAIFDTIYVVVTASLLLLLTLEIYILNMHVLLCKIIIFLNYLSCQISAGLLACLSIDRLVATSCISMYRQNCTTNLSKNVCFAVIIIFSIVNSHYLFGYTIGPKGGCSPRHYNWYDKNYSRLNIVYLLSYSIIPFTIITICNIFIVISVCQNKTNMKKKYDMKKSILPSNNQHKHTVTGKCSAQMSDKPTKVFVSINDNKKMTNLLNSNSDWQSDQIDPLSEKLLLTGDQSVNSSETTTTVLEHGQLSLTLKHENSISTRCISSSPSNSQKMCVQFQITISLLAISICFILCTLPNCITTIMIQAYANDDQKRKLWQAMNYLSIIPLLITHSVNLIFYYLSSNMFRERFKEYYLKK
;
A
#
# COMPACT_ATOMS: atom_id res chain seq x y z
N MET A 1 -20.71 53.65 47.58
CA MET A 1 -20.59 53.51 46.12
C MET A 1 -20.66 52.03 45.80
N SER A 2 -21.89 51.54 45.67
CA SER A 2 -22.24 50.13 45.46
C SER A 2 -22.28 49.86 43.96
N ILE A 3 -21.32 49.08 43.47
CA ILE A 3 -21.26 48.64 42.08
C ILE A 3 -22.33 47.55 41.93
N ASN A 4 -23.38 47.86 41.17
CA ASN A 4 -24.39 46.90 40.74
C ASN A 4 -23.73 45.85 39.84
N GLU A 5 -23.64 44.61 40.32
CA GLU A 5 -23.43 43.44 39.46
C GLU A 5 -24.67 43.25 38.58
N THR A 6 -24.56 43.69 37.33
CA THR A 6 -25.56 43.44 36.29
C THR A 6 -25.50 41.97 35.86
N ASN A 7 -26.61 41.27 36.12
CA ASN A 7 -26.89 39.91 35.68
C ASN A 7 -26.55 39.69 34.19
N THR A 8 -25.44 39.00 33.92
CA THR A 8 -25.03 38.51 32.60
C THR A 8 -25.16 36.97 32.50
N ASN A 9 -26.17 36.40 33.14
CA ASN A 9 -26.40 34.96 33.23
C ASN A 9 -27.15 34.35 32.02
N GLY A 10 -27.25 35.04 30.88
CA GLY A 10 -28.10 34.60 29.75
C GLY A 10 -27.40 33.83 28.61
N THR A 11 -26.08 33.87 28.51
CA THR A 11 -25.35 33.36 27.32
C THR A 11 -24.57 32.06 27.56
N SER A 12 -24.40 31.63 28.81
CA SER A 12 -23.69 30.39 29.14
C SER A 12 -24.46 29.13 28.74
N ASP A 13 -25.79 29.16 28.78
CA ASP A 13 -26.60 27.94 28.61
C ASP A 13 -26.64 27.46 27.15
N SER A 14 -26.77 28.38 26.18
CA SER A 14 -26.90 28.01 24.76
C SER A 14 -25.67 27.31 24.19
N THR A 15 -24.47 27.69 24.66
CA THR A 15 -23.21 27.10 24.18
C THR A 15 -22.98 25.69 24.73
N ASN A 16 -23.50 25.37 25.92
CA ASN A 16 -23.43 24.03 26.49
C ASN A 16 -24.34 23.05 25.73
N ASP A 17 -25.54 23.49 25.34
CA ASP A 17 -26.48 22.66 24.58
C ASP A 17 -25.93 22.27 23.21
N ALA A 18 -25.29 23.21 22.50
CA ALA A 18 -24.69 22.94 21.19
C ALA A 18 -23.56 21.90 21.27
N ALA A 19 -22.67 22.00 22.27
CA ALA A 19 -21.58 21.04 22.45
C ALA A 19 -22.09 19.63 22.79
N GLN A 20 -23.14 19.53 23.63
CA GLN A 20 -23.77 18.25 23.95
C GLN A 20 -24.46 17.64 22.73
N LEU A 21 -25.16 18.44 21.93
CA LEU A 21 -25.80 17.99 20.70
C LEU A 21 -24.77 17.42 19.71
N LEU A 22 -23.66 18.13 19.51
CA LEU A 22 -22.58 17.67 18.63
C LEU A 22 -21.95 16.36 19.13
N LEU A 23 -21.75 16.23 20.44
CA LEU A 23 -21.23 15.01 21.05
C LEU A 23 -22.18 13.83 20.80
N ARG A 24 -23.49 14.00 21.04
CA ARG A 24 -24.50 12.97 20.78
C ARG A 24 -24.52 12.56 19.30
N LEU A 25 -24.47 13.55 18.39
CA LEU A 25 -24.44 13.30 16.95
C LEU A 25 -23.20 12.49 16.55
N SER A 26 -22.02 12.87 17.06
CA SER A 26 -20.76 12.18 16.76
C SER A 26 -20.75 10.72 17.23
N ILE A 27 -21.30 10.45 18.42
CA ILE A 27 -21.46 9.09 18.96
C ILE A 27 -22.44 8.28 18.10
N TRP A 28 -23.55 8.89 17.69
CA TRP A 28 -24.52 8.24 16.79
C TRP A 28 -23.91 7.89 15.43
N SER A 29 -23.10 8.78 14.86
CA SER A 29 -22.37 8.50 13.61
C SER A 29 -21.43 7.31 13.77
N LEU A 30 -20.70 7.22 14.89
CA LEU A 30 -19.82 6.07 15.17
C LEU A 30 -20.59 4.75 15.30
N ARG A 31 -21.72 4.75 16.01
CA ARG A 31 -22.59 3.56 16.15
C ARG A 31 -23.03 3.00 14.79
N ILE A 32 -23.31 3.88 13.83
CA ILE A 32 -23.71 3.49 12.48
C ILE A 32 -22.49 3.04 11.66
N VAL A 33 -21.41 3.83 11.64
CA VAL A 33 -20.30 3.63 10.70
C VAL A 33 -19.36 2.49 11.13
N CYS A 34 -19.09 2.32 12.42
CA CYS A 34 -18.14 1.31 12.90
C CYS A 34 -18.50 -0.13 12.49
N PRO A 35 -19.75 -0.61 12.61
CA PRO A 35 -20.12 -1.97 12.17
C PRO A 35 -19.82 -2.23 10.68
N PHE A 36 -20.12 -1.27 9.80
CA PHE A 36 -19.81 -1.41 8.38
C PHE A 36 -18.30 -1.49 8.13
N ILE A 37 -17.52 -0.64 8.80
CA ILE A 37 -16.07 -0.60 8.67
C ILE A 37 -15.41 -1.90 9.20
N ILE A 38 -15.88 -2.43 10.33
CA ILE A 38 -15.36 -3.67 10.93
C ILE A 38 -15.52 -4.86 9.97
N ILE A 39 -16.60 -4.89 9.18
CA ILE A 39 -16.84 -5.96 8.20
C ILE A 39 -16.11 -5.69 6.88
N PHE A 40 -16.21 -4.46 6.36
CA PHE A 40 -15.70 -4.14 5.03
C PHE A 40 -14.17 -4.09 4.96
N CYS A 41 -13.49 -3.57 6.00
CA CYS A 41 -12.04 -3.41 6.00
C CYS A 41 -11.29 -4.75 5.91
N PRO A 42 -11.57 -5.80 6.72
CA PRO A 42 -10.92 -7.10 6.56
C PRO A 42 -11.15 -7.70 5.17
N ILE A 43 -12.37 -7.60 4.62
CA ILE A 43 -12.70 -8.13 3.29
C ILE A 43 -11.88 -7.39 2.21
N SER A 44 -11.85 -6.06 2.25
CA SER A 44 -11.16 -5.26 1.25
C SER A 44 -9.64 -5.47 1.29
N ASN A 45 -9.05 -5.49 2.49
CA ASN A 45 -7.62 -5.72 2.67
C ASN A 45 -7.21 -7.17 2.39
N TRP A 46 -8.06 -8.16 2.70
CA TRP A 46 -7.83 -9.55 2.28
C TRP A 46 -7.79 -9.69 0.76
N ALA A 47 -8.70 -9.03 0.05
CA ALA A 47 -8.69 -8.98 -1.41
C ALA A 47 -7.40 -8.34 -1.95
N CYS A 48 -6.94 -7.24 -1.34
CA CYS A 48 -5.65 -6.63 -1.66
C CYS A 48 -4.49 -7.62 -1.50
N ILE A 49 -4.42 -8.32 -0.37
CA ILE A 49 -3.36 -9.30 -0.09
C ILE A 49 -3.34 -10.39 -1.17
N LYS A 50 -4.50 -10.96 -1.53
CA LYS A 50 -4.61 -11.99 -2.58
C LYS A 50 -4.12 -11.48 -3.94
N ILE A 51 -4.49 -10.26 -4.33
CA ILE A 51 -4.08 -9.68 -5.61
C ILE A 51 -2.57 -9.43 -5.63
N PHE A 52 -2.01 -8.85 -4.56
CA PHE A 52 -0.56 -8.62 -4.47
C PHE A 52 0.24 -9.92 -4.33
N GLN A 53 -0.38 -11.01 -3.86
CA GLN A 53 0.25 -12.34 -3.86
C GLN A 53 0.44 -12.92 -5.27
N SER A 54 -0.31 -12.43 -6.28
CA SER A 54 -0.24 -12.96 -7.65
C SER A 54 1.15 -12.89 -8.30
N ARG A 55 1.38 -13.77 -9.29
CA ARG A 55 2.67 -13.94 -9.97
C ARG A 55 3.17 -12.68 -10.68
N ILE A 56 2.28 -11.78 -11.11
CA ILE A 56 2.67 -10.50 -11.73
C ILE A 56 3.45 -9.64 -10.74
N TYR A 57 2.95 -9.52 -9.50
CA TYR A 57 3.57 -8.68 -8.48
C TYR A 57 4.75 -9.36 -7.77
N ALA A 58 5.00 -10.65 -8.02
CA ALA A 58 6.08 -11.40 -7.38
C ALA A 58 7.48 -10.79 -7.61
N ARG A 59 7.67 -10.03 -8.71
CA ARG A 59 8.94 -9.35 -9.02
C ARG A 59 9.03 -7.92 -8.48
N SER A 60 7.94 -7.35 -7.97
CA SER A 60 7.90 -5.96 -7.50
C SER A 60 8.38 -5.87 -6.05
N SER A 61 9.37 -5.01 -5.76
CA SER A 61 9.83 -4.74 -4.38
C SER A 61 8.67 -4.27 -3.50
N SER A 62 7.73 -3.49 -4.06
CA SER A 62 6.64 -2.91 -3.26
C SER A 62 5.51 -3.85 -2.88
N LYS A 63 5.50 -5.09 -3.39
CA LYS A 63 4.52 -6.10 -2.98
C LYS A 63 4.48 -6.26 -1.45
N TRP A 64 5.64 -6.31 -0.81
CA TRP A 64 5.72 -6.51 0.63
C TRP A 64 5.16 -5.33 1.41
N TYR A 65 5.45 -4.08 1.02
CA TYR A 65 4.88 -2.89 1.67
C TYR A 65 3.34 -2.94 1.64
N PHE A 66 2.73 -3.22 0.48
CA PHE A 66 1.27 -3.29 0.37
C PHE A 66 0.65 -4.42 1.20
N ILE A 67 1.29 -5.59 1.26
CA ILE A 67 0.80 -6.70 2.08
C ILE A 67 0.86 -6.33 3.57
N PHE A 68 1.98 -5.80 4.05
CA PHE A 68 2.09 -5.42 5.46
C PHE A 68 1.18 -4.25 5.82
N ILE A 69 1.05 -3.22 4.98
CA ILE A 69 0.08 -2.14 5.16
C ILE A 69 -1.33 -2.70 5.30
N ALA A 70 -1.76 -3.60 4.40
CA ALA A 70 -3.09 -4.21 4.47
C ALA A 70 -3.30 -5.01 5.77
N ILE A 71 -2.29 -5.73 6.25
CA ILE A 71 -2.36 -6.47 7.53
C ILE A 71 -2.54 -5.51 8.71
N PHE A 72 -1.68 -4.48 8.81
CA PHE A 72 -1.72 -3.56 9.94
C PHE A 72 -2.92 -2.61 9.89
N ASP A 73 -3.42 -2.26 8.71
CA ASP A 73 -4.68 -1.53 8.54
C ASP A 73 -5.87 -2.36 9.04
N THR A 74 -5.90 -3.67 8.72
CA THR A 74 -6.93 -4.56 9.26
C THR A 74 -6.83 -4.70 10.77
N ILE A 75 -5.63 -4.88 11.33
CA ILE A 75 -5.44 -4.94 12.79
C ILE A 75 -5.93 -3.64 13.44
N TYR A 76 -5.51 -2.48 12.92
CA TYR A 76 -5.90 -1.18 13.44
C TYR A 76 -7.42 -1.02 13.45
N VAL A 77 -8.08 -1.26 12.32
CA VAL A 77 -9.52 -1.08 12.20
C VAL A 77 -10.28 -2.07 13.09
N VAL A 78 -9.90 -3.35 13.09
CA VAL A 78 -10.58 -4.36 13.92
C VAL A 78 -10.43 -4.03 15.41
N VAL A 79 -9.26 -3.57 15.86
CA VAL A 79 -9.05 -3.20 17.26
C VAL A 79 -9.78 -1.89 17.59
N THR A 80 -9.54 -0.82 16.83
CA THR A 80 -10.00 0.53 17.14
C THR A 80 -11.49 0.72 16.88
N ALA A 81 -12.01 0.26 15.73
CA ALA A 81 -13.43 0.39 15.44
C ALA A 81 -14.29 -0.48 16.37
N SER A 82 -13.84 -1.70 16.71
CA SER A 82 -14.55 -2.53 17.68
C SER A 82 -14.54 -1.90 19.06
N LEU A 83 -13.39 -1.37 19.50
CA LEU A 83 -13.31 -0.66 20.78
C LEU A 83 -14.24 0.56 20.81
N LEU A 84 -14.25 1.38 19.75
CA LEU A 84 -15.14 2.54 19.64
C LEU A 84 -16.60 2.10 19.66
N LEU A 85 -16.97 1.06 18.90
CA LEU A 85 -18.33 0.53 18.89
C LEU A 85 -18.77 0.11 20.30
N LEU A 86 -17.95 -0.68 20.99
CA LEU A 86 -18.22 -1.13 22.36
C LEU A 86 -18.34 0.05 23.33
N LEU A 87 -17.45 1.04 23.22
CA LEU A 87 -17.52 2.27 24.03
C LEU A 87 -18.81 3.04 23.76
N THR A 88 -19.25 3.13 22.50
CA THR A 88 -20.52 3.78 22.17
C THR A 88 -21.74 3.00 22.66
N LEU A 89 -21.63 1.71 22.93
CA LEU A 89 -22.67 0.87 23.54
C LEU A 89 -22.59 0.84 25.07
N GLU A 90 -21.72 1.65 25.68
CA GLU A 90 -21.47 1.69 27.12
C GLU A 90 -20.95 0.34 27.67
N ILE A 91 -20.31 -0.47 26.81
CA ILE A 91 -19.68 -1.75 27.17
C ILE A 91 -18.19 -1.52 27.37
N TYR A 92 -17.74 -1.48 28.62
CA TYR A 92 -16.36 -1.18 28.98
C TYR A 92 -15.47 -2.43 29.10
N ILE A 93 -15.25 -3.15 27.99
CA ILE A 93 -14.42 -4.37 27.97
C ILE A 93 -12.97 -4.12 28.45
N LEU A 94 -12.42 -2.92 28.21
CA LEU A 94 -11.09 -2.54 28.71
C LEU A 94 -10.97 -2.60 30.24
N ASN A 95 -12.09 -2.52 30.96
CA ASN A 95 -12.12 -2.50 32.42
C ASN A 95 -12.15 -3.91 33.04
N MET A 96 -12.30 -4.96 32.23
CA MET A 96 -12.39 -6.34 32.74
C MET A 96 -11.02 -6.96 33.03
N HIS A 97 -10.03 -6.71 32.17
CA HIS A 97 -8.71 -7.32 32.29
C HIS A 97 -7.57 -6.34 31.99
N VAL A 98 -6.62 -6.24 32.92
CA VAL A 98 -5.42 -5.38 32.79
C VAL A 98 -4.62 -5.73 31.53
N LEU A 99 -4.49 -7.03 31.24
CA LEU A 99 -3.78 -7.51 30.05
C LEU A 99 -4.46 -7.04 28.76
N LEU A 100 -5.78 -7.10 28.69
CA LEU A 100 -6.56 -6.68 27.53
C LEU A 100 -6.46 -5.18 27.30
N CYS A 101 -6.58 -4.37 28.35
CA CYS A 101 -6.35 -2.93 28.35
C CYS A 101 -4.99 -2.58 27.72
N LYS A 102 -3.92 -3.23 28.19
CA LYS A 102 -2.56 -3.02 27.68
C LYS A 102 -2.38 -3.44 26.22
N ILE A 103 -2.85 -4.63 25.85
CA ILE A 103 -2.70 -5.18 24.50
C ILE A 103 -3.49 -4.35 23.48
N ILE A 104 -4.73 -3.98 23.78
CA ILE A 104 -5.56 -3.20 22.85
C ILE A 104 -4.94 -1.82 22.60
N ILE A 105 -4.48 -1.15 23.65
CA ILE A 105 -3.79 0.14 23.51
C ILE A 105 -2.51 -0.05 22.71
N PHE A 106 -1.64 -0.98 23.10
CA PHE A 106 -0.41 -1.25 22.36
C PHE A 106 -0.66 -1.53 20.88
N LEU A 107 -1.60 -2.42 20.54
CA LEU A 107 -1.92 -2.76 19.15
C LEU A 107 -2.45 -1.57 18.38
N ASN A 108 -3.35 -0.77 18.96
CA ASN A 108 -3.90 0.44 18.32
C ASN A 108 -2.78 1.42 17.92
N TYR A 109 -1.91 1.76 18.87
CA TYR A 109 -0.79 2.68 18.65
C TYR A 109 0.26 2.09 17.68
N LEU A 110 0.59 0.81 17.85
CA LEU A 110 1.58 0.11 17.02
C LEU A 110 1.13 -0.01 15.56
N SER A 111 -0.08 -0.50 15.32
CA SER A 111 -0.55 -0.77 13.95
C SER A 111 -0.65 0.51 13.13
N CYS A 112 -1.13 1.59 13.75
CA CYS A 112 -1.26 2.88 13.10
C CYS A 112 0.10 3.46 12.67
N GLN A 113 1.11 3.39 13.57
CA GLN A 113 2.47 3.85 13.27
C GLN A 113 3.17 2.99 12.22
N ILE A 114 3.01 1.67 12.27
CA ILE A 114 3.58 0.77 11.26
C ILE A 114 2.98 1.08 9.89
N SER A 115 1.66 1.22 9.76
CA SER A 115 1.03 1.56 8.48
C SER A 115 1.56 2.89 7.91
N ALA A 116 1.63 3.94 8.73
CA ALA A 116 2.16 5.25 8.30
C ALA A 116 3.65 5.19 7.92
N GLY A 117 4.46 4.50 8.72
CA GLY A 117 5.90 4.32 8.46
C GLY A 117 6.19 3.49 7.21
N LEU A 118 5.42 2.43 6.96
CA LEU A 118 5.53 1.63 5.74
C LEU A 118 5.09 2.41 4.50
N LEU A 119 4.08 3.28 4.62
CA LEU A 119 3.68 4.18 3.54
C LEU A 119 4.81 5.17 3.19
N ALA A 120 5.50 5.72 4.20
CA ALA A 120 6.67 6.56 3.98
C ALA A 120 7.83 5.79 3.31
N CYS A 121 8.12 4.57 3.76
CA CYS A 121 9.13 3.70 3.15
C CYS A 121 8.79 3.34 1.70
N LEU A 122 7.51 3.11 1.40
CA LEU A 122 7.02 2.88 0.05
C LEU A 122 7.26 4.11 -0.85
N SER A 123 7.02 5.32 -0.36
CA SER A 123 7.32 6.55 -1.10
C SER A 123 8.82 6.72 -1.38
N ILE A 124 9.69 6.34 -0.44
CA ILE A 124 11.15 6.33 -0.64
C ILE A 124 11.55 5.28 -1.69
N ASP A 125 11.07 4.04 -1.58
CA ASP A 125 11.31 2.96 -2.57
C ASP A 125 10.93 3.42 -3.98
N ARG A 126 9.83 4.17 -4.09
CA ARG A 126 9.30 4.69 -5.35
C ARG A 126 10.11 5.87 -5.87
N LEU A 127 10.54 6.77 -5.00
CA LEU A 127 11.47 7.83 -5.36
C LEU A 127 12.76 7.23 -5.95
N VAL A 128 13.38 6.28 -5.25
CA VAL A 128 14.61 5.60 -5.71
C VAL A 128 14.39 4.91 -7.06
N ALA A 129 13.25 4.22 -7.24
CA ALA A 129 12.91 3.58 -8.51
C ALA A 129 12.75 4.57 -9.68
N THR A 130 12.23 5.78 -9.41
CA THR A 130 12.00 6.79 -10.46
C THR A 130 13.20 7.67 -10.77
N SER A 131 13.99 8.05 -9.75
CA SER A 131 15.13 8.96 -9.91
C SER A 131 16.40 8.22 -10.33
N CYS A 132 16.58 6.97 -9.89
CA CYS A 132 17.83 6.23 -10.07
C CYS A 132 17.60 4.86 -10.75
N ILE A 133 17.06 4.85 -11.98
CA ILE A 133 16.75 3.61 -12.73
C ILE A 133 17.95 2.65 -12.79
N SER A 134 19.17 3.18 -12.97
CA SER A 134 20.40 2.38 -13.05
C SER A 134 20.70 1.66 -11.72
N MET A 135 20.71 2.40 -10.61
CA MET A 135 20.97 1.82 -9.28
C MET A 135 19.84 0.91 -8.81
N TYR A 136 18.58 1.26 -9.09
CA TYR A 136 17.42 0.48 -8.69
C TYR A 136 17.49 -0.95 -9.26
N ARG A 137 17.95 -1.09 -10.51
CA ARG A 137 18.07 -2.41 -11.17
C ARG A 137 19.10 -3.31 -10.50
N GLN A 138 20.13 -2.75 -9.86
CA GLN A 138 21.18 -3.52 -9.20
C GLN A 138 20.87 -3.79 -7.72
N ASN A 139 20.28 -2.83 -7.02
CA ASN A 139 20.23 -2.85 -5.54
C ASN A 139 18.86 -3.17 -4.95
N CYS A 140 17.76 -2.90 -5.66
CA CYS A 140 16.41 -3.10 -5.11
C CYS A 140 15.91 -4.53 -5.35
N THR A 141 16.30 -5.43 -4.45
CA THR A 141 15.78 -6.80 -4.40
C THR A 141 14.50 -6.87 -3.56
N THR A 142 13.66 -7.88 -3.83
CA THR A 142 12.47 -8.17 -3.02
C THR A 142 12.79 -8.58 -1.58
N ASN A 143 14.00 -9.10 -1.35
CA ASN A 143 14.50 -9.43 -0.01
C ASN A 143 14.81 -8.15 0.78
N LEU A 144 15.38 -7.13 0.13
CA LEU A 144 15.64 -5.85 0.78
C LEU A 144 14.35 -5.21 1.28
N SER A 145 13.30 -5.12 0.45
CA SER A 145 12.04 -4.52 0.88
C SER A 145 11.36 -5.30 2.00
N LYS A 146 11.45 -6.64 1.98
CA LYS A 146 11.00 -7.50 3.09
C LYS A 146 11.75 -7.17 4.39
N ASN A 147 13.09 -7.08 4.33
CA ASN A 147 13.92 -6.76 5.48
C ASN A 147 13.62 -5.35 6.03
N VAL A 148 13.40 -4.37 5.16
CA VAL A 148 12.98 -3.01 5.55
C VAL A 148 11.63 -3.05 6.27
N CYS A 149 10.64 -3.81 5.77
CA CYS A 149 9.36 -3.95 6.46
C CYS A 149 9.53 -4.52 7.88
N PHE A 150 10.32 -5.60 8.04
CA PHE A 150 10.59 -6.18 9.35
C PHE A 150 11.31 -5.22 10.28
N ALA A 151 12.31 -4.49 9.78
CA ALA A 151 13.01 -3.47 10.57
C ALA A 151 12.06 -2.39 11.08
N VAL A 152 11.16 -1.89 10.21
CA VAL A 152 10.13 -0.90 10.59
C VAL A 152 9.21 -1.45 11.69
N ILE A 153 8.74 -2.69 11.54
CA ILE A 153 7.87 -3.35 12.54
C ILE A 153 8.58 -3.47 13.89
N ILE A 154 9.84 -3.90 13.90
CA ILE A 154 10.64 -4.06 15.13
C ILE A 154 10.89 -2.69 15.80
N ILE A 155 11.32 -1.69 15.03
CA ILE A 155 11.60 -0.35 15.55
C ILE A 155 10.34 0.23 16.21
N PHE A 156 9.19 0.19 15.53
CA PHE A 156 7.95 0.70 16.11
C PHE A 156 7.45 -0.16 17.27
N SER A 157 7.67 -1.47 17.25
CA SER A 157 7.33 -2.34 18.40
C SER A 157 8.13 -1.97 19.65
N ILE A 158 9.42 -1.67 19.50
CA ILE A 158 10.28 -1.20 20.60
C ILE A 158 9.79 0.16 21.10
N VAL A 159 9.56 1.12 20.20
CA VAL A 159 9.08 2.48 20.55
C VAL A 159 7.75 2.42 21.30
N ASN A 160 6.81 1.57 20.87
CA ASN A 160 5.48 1.45 21.47
C ASN A 160 5.43 0.50 22.69
N SER A 161 6.50 -0.24 22.99
CA SER A 161 6.51 -1.22 24.10
C SER A 161 6.15 -0.58 25.45
N HIS A 162 6.41 0.72 25.63
CA HIS A 162 6.05 1.46 26.83
C HIS A 162 4.55 1.46 27.15
N TYR A 163 3.66 1.32 26.14
CA TYR A 163 2.20 1.20 26.35
C TYR A 163 1.82 -0.07 27.14
N LEU A 164 2.60 -1.15 27.01
CA LEU A 164 2.38 -2.41 27.75
C LEU A 164 2.65 -2.27 29.25
N PHE A 165 3.51 -1.33 29.64
CA PHE A 165 3.88 -1.11 31.04
C PHE A 165 3.17 0.11 31.64
N GLY A 166 2.86 1.11 30.82
CA GLY A 166 2.34 2.40 31.23
C GLY A 166 0.86 2.44 31.62
N TYR A 167 0.06 1.42 31.29
CA TYR A 167 -1.39 1.41 31.54
C TYR A 167 -1.79 0.45 32.66
N THR A 168 -2.82 0.84 33.42
CA THR A 168 -3.44 0.03 34.48
C THR A 168 -4.94 0.27 34.54
N ILE A 169 -5.66 -0.59 35.26
CA ILE A 169 -7.05 -0.36 35.62
C ILE A 169 -7.06 0.56 36.86
N GLY A 170 -7.69 1.72 36.74
CA GLY A 170 -7.88 2.66 37.84
C GLY A 170 -8.98 2.23 38.82
N PRO A 171 -9.12 2.91 39.97
CA PRO A 171 -10.13 2.57 40.99
C PRO A 171 -11.57 2.72 40.48
N LYS A 172 -11.80 3.57 39.48
CA LYS A 172 -13.08 3.73 38.78
C LYS A 172 -13.30 2.69 37.67
N GLY A 173 -12.47 1.64 37.62
CA GLY A 173 -12.50 0.62 36.59
C GLY A 173 -11.88 1.02 35.25
N GLY A 174 -11.69 2.31 34.96
CA GLY A 174 -11.16 2.78 33.67
C GLY A 174 -9.72 2.34 33.38
N CYS A 175 -9.45 1.93 32.14
CA CYS A 175 -8.10 1.73 31.62
C CYS A 175 -7.41 3.10 31.43
N SER A 176 -6.51 3.45 32.35
CA SER A 176 -5.83 4.75 32.37
C SER A 176 -4.31 4.59 32.46
N PRO A 177 -3.54 5.61 32.05
CA PRO A 177 -2.14 5.73 32.43
C PRO A 177 -1.96 5.45 33.91
N ARG A 178 -0.98 4.60 34.26
CA ARG A 178 -0.58 4.35 35.63
C ARG A 178 0.14 5.59 36.14
N HIS A 179 -0.30 6.11 37.30
CA HIS A 179 0.32 7.24 37.98
C HIS A 179 1.67 6.86 38.61
N TYR A 180 2.60 6.34 37.82
CA TYR A 180 4.00 6.41 38.20
C TYR A 180 4.47 7.84 37.99
N ASN A 181 5.16 8.41 38.99
CA ASN A 181 5.72 9.76 38.94
C ASN A 181 6.51 10.04 37.64
N TRP A 182 7.15 9.01 37.08
CA TRP A 182 7.84 9.12 35.79
C TRP A 182 6.88 9.21 34.60
N TYR A 183 5.86 8.34 34.55
CA TYR A 183 4.93 8.28 33.41
C TYR A 183 4.10 9.54 33.34
N ASP A 184 3.59 10.02 34.47
CA ASP A 184 2.77 11.23 34.56
C ASP A 184 3.54 12.48 34.06
N LYS A 185 4.80 12.64 34.50
CA LYS A 185 5.68 13.73 34.06
C LYS A 185 6.07 13.66 32.57
N ASN A 186 6.15 12.46 32.00
CA ASN A 186 6.62 12.26 30.62
C ASN A 186 5.51 11.92 29.62
N TYR A 187 4.26 11.71 30.06
CA TYR A 187 3.16 11.29 29.18
C TYR A 187 2.89 12.30 28.07
N SER A 188 2.91 13.60 28.39
CA SER A 188 2.79 14.66 27.38
C SER A 188 3.91 14.57 26.33
N ARG A 189 5.16 14.29 26.75
CA ARG A 189 6.29 14.11 25.83
C ARG A 189 6.12 12.87 24.96
N LEU A 190 5.65 11.76 25.53
CA LEU A 190 5.37 10.52 24.78
C LEU A 190 4.27 10.73 23.74
N ASN A 191 3.23 11.52 24.03
CA ASN A 191 2.20 11.87 23.06
C ASN A 191 2.76 12.74 21.92
N ILE A 192 3.70 13.64 22.20
CA ILE A 192 4.39 14.40 21.15
C ILE A 192 5.23 13.47 20.27
N VAL A 193 5.95 12.52 20.87
CA VAL A 193 6.69 11.51 20.09
C VAL A 193 5.74 10.72 19.20
N TYR A 194 4.61 10.26 19.74
CA TYR A 194 3.57 9.57 18.97
C TYR A 194 3.07 10.41 17.80
N LEU A 195 2.71 11.67 18.04
CA LEU A 195 2.24 12.60 17.02
C LEU A 195 3.29 12.79 15.91
N LEU A 196 4.55 12.97 16.30
CA LEU A 196 5.65 13.15 15.36
C LEU A 196 5.88 11.90 14.51
N SER A 197 5.94 10.73 15.13
CA SER A 197 6.22 9.47 14.42
C SER A 197 5.04 8.95 13.60
N TYR A 198 3.81 9.21 14.03
CA TYR A 198 2.60 8.78 13.34
C TYR A 198 2.23 9.71 12.18
N SER A 199 2.28 11.02 12.40
CA SER A 199 1.73 11.99 11.45
C SER A 199 2.82 12.81 10.78
N ILE A 200 3.56 13.61 11.55
CA ILE A 200 4.41 14.67 10.98
C ILE A 200 5.56 14.09 10.16
N ILE A 201 6.32 13.14 10.70
CA ILE A 201 7.48 12.56 10.02
C ILE A 201 7.06 11.79 8.75
N PRO A 202 6.10 10.84 8.80
CA PRO A 202 5.62 10.17 7.58
C PRO A 202 5.08 11.16 6.55
N PHE A 203 4.29 12.14 6.98
CA PHE A 203 3.75 13.18 6.09
C PHE A 203 4.85 13.96 5.36
N THR A 204 5.86 14.44 6.08
CA THR A 204 6.97 15.20 5.51
C THR A 204 7.73 14.34 4.50
N ILE A 205 8.06 13.09 4.86
CA ILE A 205 8.76 12.17 3.96
C ILE A 205 7.94 11.92 2.69
N ILE A 206 6.65 11.57 2.84
CA ILE A 206 5.75 11.29 1.72
C ILE A 206 5.64 12.50 0.80
N THR A 207 5.45 13.69 1.37
CA THR A 207 5.30 14.94 0.59
C THR A 207 6.56 15.26 -0.19
N ILE A 208 7.72 15.21 0.47
CA ILE A 208 9.01 15.46 -0.19
C ILE A 208 9.24 14.44 -1.31
N CYS A 209 9.05 13.14 -1.04
CA CYS A 209 9.20 12.10 -2.05
C CYS A 209 8.27 12.32 -3.25
N ASN A 210 7.00 12.64 -3.01
CA ASN A 210 6.04 12.90 -4.08
C ASN A 210 6.43 14.10 -4.94
N ILE A 211 6.92 15.19 -4.35
CA ILE A 211 7.44 16.35 -5.08
C ILE A 211 8.60 15.93 -5.99
N PHE A 212 9.59 15.19 -5.46
CA PHE A 212 10.73 14.74 -6.25
C PHE A 212 10.36 13.74 -7.34
N ILE A 213 9.39 12.85 -7.11
CA ILE A 213 8.90 11.93 -8.12
C ILE A 213 8.27 12.72 -9.28
N VAL A 214 7.42 13.71 -8.99
CA VAL A 214 6.80 14.56 -10.01
C VAL A 214 7.86 15.32 -10.81
N ILE A 215 8.86 15.92 -10.15
CA ILE A 215 9.98 16.59 -10.81
C ILE A 215 10.74 15.63 -11.72
N SER A 216 11.08 14.43 -11.22
CA SER A 216 11.82 13.40 -11.96
C SER A 216 11.05 12.95 -13.21
N VAL A 217 9.73 12.76 -13.10
CA VAL A 217 8.86 12.39 -14.23
C VAL A 217 8.81 13.53 -15.26
N CYS A 218 8.66 14.77 -14.83
CA CYS A 218 8.63 15.94 -15.72
C CYS A 218 9.96 16.09 -16.48
N GLN A 219 11.10 15.94 -15.79
CA GLN A 219 12.43 15.99 -16.42
C GLN A 219 12.65 14.84 -17.41
N ASN A 220 12.19 13.63 -17.08
CA ASN A 220 12.29 12.50 -17.99
C ASN A 220 11.47 12.70 -19.27
N LYS A 221 10.28 13.29 -19.17
CA LYS A 221 9.43 13.61 -20.33
C LYS A 221 10.10 14.61 -21.27
N THR A 222 10.74 15.65 -20.74
CA THR A 222 11.45 16.65 -21.57
C THR A 222 12.67 16.04 -22.25
N ASN A 223 13.43 15.19 -21.55
CA ASN A 223 14.58 14.49 -22.13
C ASN A 223 14.18 13.51 -23.24
N MET A 224 13.07 12.80 -23.10
CA MET A 224 12.55 11.91 -24.15
C MET A 224 12.08 12.70 -25.38
N LYS A 225 11.43 13.86 -25.18
CA LYS A 225 11.04 14.74 -26.28
C LYS A 225 12.26 15.23 -27.06
N LYS A 226 13.31 15.70 -26.38
CA LYS A 226 14.58 16.12 -27.01
C LYS A 226 15.23 15.00 -27.83
N LYS A 227 15.26 13.77 -27.32
CA LYS A 227 15.81 12.61 -28.04
C LYS A 227 14.99 12.25 -29.28
N TYR A 228 13.67 12.37 -29.21
CA TYR A 228 12.79 12.13 -30.34
C TYR A 228 12.99 13.20 -31.43
N ASP A 229 13.04 14.48 -31.03
CA ASP A 229 13.24 15.60 -31.95
C ASP A 229 14.62 15.53 -32.63
N MET A 230 15.68 15.16 -31.90
CA MET A 230 17.02 14.94 -32.45
C MET A 230 17.06 13.75 -33.42
N LYS A 231 16.31 12.67 -33.15
CA LYS A 231 16.23 11.53 -34.08
C LYS A 231 15.45 11.90 -35.36
N LYS A 232 14.45 12.77 -35.25
CA LYS A 232 13.65 13.25 -36.39
C LYS A 232 14.47 14.15 -37.31
N SER A 233 15.38 14.97 -36.78
CA SER A 233 16.24 15.83 -37.61
C SER A 233 17.36 15.07 -38.35
N ILE A 234 17.77 13.90 -37.86
CA ILE A 234 18.82 13.08 -38.50
C ILE A 234 18.29 12.22 -39.65
N LEU A 235 16.98 11.92 -39.69
CA LEU A 235 16.38 11.24 -40.84
C LEU A 235 16.46 12.19 -42.04
N PRO A 236 17.28 11.89 -43.06
CA PRO A 236 17.43 12.77 -44.21
C PRO A 236 16.04 13.02 -44.78
N SER A 237 15.69 14.30 -44.93
CA SER A 237 14.53 14.72 -45.70
C SER A 237 14.72 14.13 -47.09
N ASN A 238 14.14 12.94 -47.31
CA ASN A 238 14.15 12.30 -48.60
C ASN A 238 13.22 13.14 -49.47
N ASN A 239 13.78 14.24 -49.99
CA ASN A 239 13.13 15.16 -50.89
C ASN A 239 12.63 14.35 -52.07
N GLN A 240 11.31 14.21 -52.12
CA GLN A 240 10.53 14.61 -53.28
C GLN A 240 11.26 14.48 -54.63
N HIS A 241 11.43 13.25 -55.13
CA HIS A 241 11.19 13.06 -56.55
C HIS A 241 9.68 12.96 -56.74
N LYS A 242 9.03 14.13 -56.86
CA LYS A 242 7.72 14.25 -57.51
C LYS A 242 7.92 13.88 -58.98
N HIS A 243 7.72 12.61 -59.31
CA HIS A 243 7.41 12.25 -60.69
C HIS A 243 5.95 12.59 -60.94
N THR A 244 5.73 13.70 -61.65
CA THR A 244 4.45 14.09 -62.23
C THR A 244 4.07 13.04 -63.28
N VAL A 245 3.22 12.08 -62.92
CA VAL A 245 2.48 11.26 -63.89
C VAL A 245 1.03 11.75 -63.87
N THR A 246 0.73 12.64 -64.81
CA THR A 246 -0.64 12.97 -65.21
C THR A 246 -1.26 11.75 -65.89
N GLY A 247 -1.99 10.94 -65.13
CA GLY A 247 -2.83 9.86 -65.65
C GLY A 247 -4.28 10.09 -65.24
N LYS A 248 -5.09 10.66 -66.14
CA LYS A 248 -6.56 10.60 -66.08
C LYS A 248 -6.96 9.13 -66.19
N CYS A 249 -7.67 8.58 -65.20
CA CYS A 249 -8.54 7.44 -65.42
C CYS A 249 -9.90 7.71 -64.78
N SER A 250 -10.89 7.71 -65.67
CA SER A 250 -12.31 7.83 -65.42
C SER A 250 -12.85 6.57 -64.74
N ALA A 251 -14.04 6.73 -64.16
CA ALA A 251 -14.84 5.77 -63.43
C ALA A 251 -14.92 4.35 -64.02
N GLN A 252 -15.00 3.34 -63.14
CA GLN A 252 -16.10 2.37 -63.17
C GLN A 252 -16.17 1.53 -61.88
N MET A 253 -17.38 1.48 -61.31
CA MET A 253 -17.83 0.49 -60.34
C MET A 253 -17.80 -0.90 -60.97
N SER A 254 -17.28 -1.90 -60.27
CA SER A 254 -17.63 -3.30 -60.51
C SER A 254 -17.40 -4.14 -59.25
N ASP A 255 -18.50 -4.66 -58.71
CA ASP A 255 -18.55 -5.70 -57.69
C ASP A 255 -18.03 -7.03 -58.24
N LYS A 256 -17.08 -7.67 -57.53
CA LYS A 256 -17.02 -9.12 -57.32
C LYS A 256 -15.86 -9.53 -56.40
N PRO A 257 -16.02 -10.59 -55.59
CA PRO A 257 -14.95 -11.10 -54.73
C PRO A 257 -14.04 -12.07 -55.49
N THR A 258 -12.78 -11.72 -55.67
CA THR A 258 -11.76 -12.64 -56.21
C THR A 258 -11.02 -13.33 -55.06
N LYS A 259 -11.19 -14.65 -54.99
CA LYS A 259 -10.38 -15.55 -54.15
C LYS A 259 -8.91 -15.43 -54.54
N VAL A 260 -8.07 -15.02 -53.60
CA VAL A 260 -6.62 -15.07 -53.73
C VAL A 260 -6.16 -16.50 -53.44
N PHE A 261 -5.79 -17.21 -54.49
CA PHE A 261 -4.98 -18.43 -54.41
C PHE A 261 -3.53 -18.01 -54.17
N VAL A 262 -2.97 -18.37 -53.01
CA VAL A 262 -1.52 -18.29 -52.76
C VAL A 262 -0.93 -19.59 -53.29
N SER A 263 -0.20 -19.54 -54.41
CA SER A 263 0.71 -20.62 -54.79
C SER A 263 2.02 -20.41 -54.02
N ILE A 264 2.35 -21.38 -53.17
CA ILE A 264 3.66 -21.49 -52.55
C ILE A 264 4.52 -22.22 -53.58
N ASN A 265 5.44 -21.49 -54.20
CA ASN A 265 6.44 -22.06 -55.08
C ASN A 265 7.68 -22.33 -54.24
N ASP A 266 7.94 -23.60 -53.96
CA ASP A 266 9.19 -24.09 -53.40
C ASP A 266 10.31 -23.87 -54.42
N ASN A 267 11.34 -23.11 -54.05
CA ASN A 267 12.65 -23.32 -54.66
C ASN A 267 13.78 -23.10 -53.66
N LYS A 268 14.62 -24.12 -53.69
CA LYS A 268 15.73 -24.47 -52.82
C LYS A 268 17.02 -23.82 -53.35
N LYS A 269 18.01 -23.70 -52.44
CA LYS A 269 19.45 -23.40 -52.66
C LYS A 269 19.83 -21.94 -52.96
N MET A 270 20.52 -21.32 -52.00
CA MET A 270 21.90 -20.87 -52.23
C MET A 270 22.67 -20.80 -50.91
N THR A 271 23.80 -21.49 -50.89
CA THR A 271 24.83 -21.54 -49.86
C THR A 271 25.78 -20.34 -49.93
N ASN A 272 26.30 -19.98 -48.76
CA ASN A 272 27.63 -19.42 -48.46
C ASN A 272 27.98 -17.99 -48.95
N LEU A 273 28.14 -17.08 -47.98
CA LEU A 273 29.39 -16.38 -47.61
C LEU A 273 29.05 -15.00 -47.02
N LEU A 274 29.31 -14.79 -45.73
CA LEU A 274 30.26 -13.78 -45.25
C LEU A 274 30.30 -13.75 -43.71
N ASN A 275 31.48 -14.08 -43.20
CA ASN A 275 31.98 -13.77 -41.87
C ASN A 275 31.87 -12.28 -41.56
N SER A 276 31.51 -11.93 -40.33
CA SER A 276 32.35 -11.06 -39.48
C SER A 276 31.74 -10.86 -38.08
N ASN A 277 32.60 -11.08 -37.09
CA ASN A 277 32.68 -10.41 -35.78
C ASN A 277 31.49 -10.50 -34.81
N SER A 278 31.66 -11.20 -33.70
CA SER A 278 32.22 -10.59 -32.47
C SER A 278 32.14 -11.55 -31.28
N ASP A 279 33.31 -11.80 -30.71
CA ASP A 279 33.55 -12.46 -29.43
C ASP A 279 32.86 -11.73 -28.28
N TRP A 280 32.07 -12.47 -27.50
CA TRP A 280 31.96 -12.35 -26.05
C TRP A 280 31.60 -13.74 -25.49
N GLN A 281 32.64 -14.54 -25.21
CA GLN A 281 32.58 -15.71 -24.31
C GLN A 281 32.08 -15.21 -22.94
N SER A 282 30.98 -15.72 -22.37
CA SER A 282 30.78 -17.05 -21.77
C SER A 282 31.78 -17.36 -20.65
N ASP A 283 31.43 -16.95 -19.42
CA ASP A 283 31.92 -17.60 -18.21
C ASP A 283 30.72 -18.22 -17.47
N GLN A 284 30.63 -19.54 -17.59
CA GLN A 284 29.92 -20.46 -16.72
C GLN A 284 30.94 -21.52 -16.30
N ILE A 285 31.44 -21.48 -15.07
CA ILE A 285 32.01 -22.65 -14.36
C ILE A 285 31.71 -22.50 -12.86
N ASP A 286 30.79 -23.33 -12.37
CA ASP A 286 30.69 -23.84 -10.98
C ASP A 286 31.79 -24.93 -10.80
N PRO A 287 32.31 -25.26 -9.59
CA PRO A 287 31.47 -25.90 -8.55
C PRO A 287 31.89 -25.78 -7.06
N LEU A 288 30.92 -26.18 -6.21
CA LEU A 288 30.97 -26.78 -4.87
C LEU A 288 32.30 -26.79 -4.05
N SER A 289 32.17 -26.34 -2.79
CA SER A 289 32.65 -27.05 -1.57
C SER A 289 31.79 -26.52 -0.40
N GLU A 290 30.94 -27.31 0.27
CA GLU A 290 31.21 -28.39 1.22
C GLU A 290 32.24 -28.03 2.31
N LYS A 291 31.73 -27.58 3.46
CA LYS A 291 32.42 -27.73 4.74
C LYS A 291 31.41 -28.09 5.83
N LEU A 292 31.47 -29.36 6.20
CA LEU A 292 31.12 -29.92 7.50
C LEU A 292 31.62 -29.03 8.65
N LEU A 293 30.79 -28.85 9.67
CA LEU A 293 31.27 -28.69 11.04
C LEU A 293 30.33 -29.43 12.00
N LEU A 294 30.91 -30.47 12.59
CA LEU A 294 30.39 -31.34 13.63
C LEU A 294 30.18 -30.56 14.94
N THR A 295 29.07 -30.84 15.62
CA THR A 295 28.88 -30.93 17.08
C THR A 295 27.52 -31.63 17.20
N GLY A 296 27.36 -32.79 17.82
CA GLY A 296 27.91 -33.28 19.07
C GLY A 296 26.69 -33.71 19.88
N ASP A 297 26.54 -35.03 20.07
CA ASP A 297 25.37 -35.72 20.61
C ASP A 297 24.91 -35.23 21.99
N GLN A 298 23.59 -35.30 22.25
CA GLN A 298 23.10 -35.99 23.44
C GLN A 298 21.65 -36.50 23.25
N SER A 299 21.52 -37.80 23.50
CA SER A 299 20.36 -38.66 23.51
C SER A 299 19.37 -38.38 24.65
N VAL A 300 18.06 -38.43 24.40
CA VAL A 300 17.06 -39.02 25.32
C VAL A 300 15.93 -39.66 24.51
N ASN A 301 15.52 -40.84 24.97
CA ASN A 301 14.65 -41.87 24.38
C ASN A 301 13.16 -41.54 24.21
N SER A 302 12.54 -42.33 23.32
CA SER A 302 11.19 -42.96 23.38
C SER A 302 9.97 -42.03 23.41
N SER A 303 8.93 -42.19 22.58
CA SER A 303 8.12 -43.42 22.45
C SER A 303 7.15 -43.35 21.26
N GLU A 304 7.02 -44.49 20.57
CA GLU A 304 5.81 -45.15 20.07
C GLU A 304 4.76 -44.46 19.16
N THR A 305 4.70 -45.01 17.93
CA THR A 305 3.56 -45.71 17.29
C THR A 305 2.27 -44.92 16.98
N THR A 306 1.91 -44.82 15.69
CA THR A 306 0.74 -45.52 15.10
C THR A 306 0.76 -45.36 13.57
N THR A 307 0.86 -46.50 12.90
CA THR A 307 0.67 -46.74 11.46
C THR A 307 -0.81 -46.79 11.11
N THR A 308 -1.22 -46.11 10.03
CA THR A 308 -2.41 -46.49 9.27
C THR A 308 -2.11 -46.50 7.77
N VAL A 309 -2.31 -47.69 7.21
CA VAL A 309 -2.34 -48.09 5.80
C VAL A 309 -3.70 -47.72 5.21
N LEU A 310 -3.75 -47.35 3.93
CA LEU A 310 -4.85 -47.45 2.92
C LEU A 310 -4.67 -46.32 1.89
N GLU A 311 -4.89 -46.45 0.59
CA GLU A 311 -5.03 -47.55 -0.35
C GLU A 311 -4.90 -46.94 -1.76
N HIS A 312 -4.59 -47.76 -2.75
CA HIS A 312 -4.38 -47.39 -4.14
C HIS A 312 -5.61 -46.75 -4.80
N GLY A 313 -5.39 -45.69 -5.58
CA GLY A 313 -6.34 -45.19 -6.58
C GLY A 313 -5.60 -44.78 -7.85
N GLN A 314 -5.59 -45.68 -8.84
CA GLN A 314 -5.06 -45.45 -10.19
C GLN A 314 -5.82 -44.30 -10.87
N LEU A 315 -5.13 -43.21 -11.18
CA LEU A 315 -5.66 -42.15 -12.06
C LEU A 315 -5.01 -42.28 -13.44
N SER A 316 -5.83 -42.66 -14.41
CA SER A 316 -5.50 -42.81 -15.82
C SER A 316 -5.08 -41.47 -16.43
N LEU A 317 -3.79 -41.37 -16.76
CA LEU A 317 -3.18 -40.26 -17.50
C LEU A 317 -3.56 -40.35 -18.98
N THR A 318 -4.59 -39.62 -19.38
CA THR A 318 -4.87 -39.34 -20.78
C THR A 318 -3.97 -38.20 -21.27
N LEU A 319 -2.81 -38.59 -21.81
CA LEU A 319 -1.91 -37.72 -22.56
C LEU A 319 -2.62 -37.21 -23.82
N LYS A 320 -3.21 -36.02 -23.73
CA LYS A 320 -3.72 -35.27 -24.89
C LYS A 320 -2.52 -34.59 -25.55
N HIS A 321 -2.03 -35.22 -26.63
CA HIS A 321 -0.93 -34.72 -27.45
C HIS A 321 -1.42 -33.53 -28.28
N GLU A 322 -1.46 -32.34 -27.66
CA GLU A 322 -1.68 -31.07 -28.37
C GLU A 322 -0.38 -30.68 -29.09
N ASN A 323 -0.30 -31.05 -30.36
CA ASN A 323 0.66 -30.51 -31.31
C ASN A 323 0.31 -29.03 -31.59
N SER A 324 0.60 -28.16 -30.61
CA SER A 324 0.64 -26.73 -30.81
C SER A 324 1.97 -26.38 -31.46
N ILE A 325 1.91 -26.13 -32.77
CA ILE A 325 2.96 -25.45 -33.51
C ILE A 325 3.21 -24.12 -32.80
N SER A 326 4.26 -24.09 -32.00
CA SER A 326 4.76 -22.90 -31.33
C SER A 326 5.32 -21.98 -32.40
N THR A 327 4.44 -21.13 -32.95
CA THR A 327 4.86 -19.88 -33.58
C THR A 327 5.60 -19.12 -32.50
N ARG A 328 6.92 -19.26 -32.52
CA ARG A 328 7.88 -18.53 -31.70
C ARG A 328 7.79 -17.06 -32.13
N CYS A 329 6.72 -16.38 -31.73
CA CYS A 329 6.58 -14.95 -31.81
C CYS A 329 7.79 -14.39 -31.08
N ILE A 330 8.71 -13.83 -31.84
CA ILE A 330 9.82 -13.02 -31.34
C ILE A 330 9.16 -11.96 -30.47
N SER A 331 9.16 -12.19 -29.16
CA SER A 331 8.56 -11.31 -28.17
C SER A 331 9.38 -10.04 -28.20
N SER A 332 8.98 -9.09 -29.04
CA SER A 332 9.56 -7.76 -29.09
C SER A 332 9.52 -7.23 -27.67
N SER A 333 10.71 -7.06 -27.08
CA SER A 333 10.87 -6.59 -25.71
C SER A 333 9.95 -5.38 -25.54
N PRO A 334 9.03 -5.39 -24.56
CA PRO A 334 8.07 -4.30 -24.38
C PRO A 334 8.83 -2.99 -24.39
N SER A 335 8.44 -2.10 -25.30
CA SER A 335 9.16 -0.86 -25.54
C SER A 335 9.31 -0.08 -24.23
N ASN A 336 10.42 0.61 -24.04
CA ASN A 336 10.68 1.40 -22.81
C ASN A 336 9.55 2.38 -22.48
N SER A 337 8.75 2.79 -23.48
CA SER A 337 7.55 3.61 -23.32
C SER A 337 6.46 2.93 -22.47
N GLN A 338 6.20 1.63 -22.68
CA GLN A 338 5.16 0.91 -21.94
C GLN A 338 5.50 0.77 -20.45
N LYS A 339 6.77 0.49 -20.13
CA LYS A 339 7.25 0.41 -18.74
C LYS A 339 7.09 1.76 -18.01
N MET A 340 7.34 2.86 -18.72
CA MET A 340 7.21 4.21 -18.15
C MET A 340 5.75 4.56 -17.84
N CYS A 341 4.81 4.21 -18.73
CA CYS A 341 3.37 4.44 -18.50
C CYS A 341 2.87 3.72 -17.23
N VAL A 342 3.29 2.46 -17.02
CA VAL A 342 2.93 1.70 -15.82
C VAL A 342 3.51 2.34 -14.54
N GLN A 343 4.76 2.81 -14.58
CA GLN A 343 5.37 3.50 -13.43
C GLN A 343 4.67 4.83 -13.10
N PHE A 344 4.24 5.56 -14.13
CA PHE A 344 3.49 6.79 -13.97
C PHE A 344 2.12 6.54 -13.32
N GLN A 345 1.43 5.50 -13.74
CA GLN A 345 0.14 5.10 -13.17
C GLN A 345 0.26 4.77 -11.66
N ILE A 346 1.31 4.02 -11.27
CA ILE A 346 1.58 3.72 -9.86
C ILE A 346 1.87 4.99 -9.06
N THR A 347 2.63 5.93 -9.65
CA THR A 347 2.94 7.22 -9.02
C THR A 347 1.68 8.02 -8.71
N ILE A 348 0.75 8.13 -9.68
CA ILE A 348 -0.54 8.83 -9.46
C ILE A 348 -1.31 8.16 -8.32
N SER A 349 -1.33 6.82 -8.28
CA SER A 349 -1.97 6.10 -7.18
C SER A 349 -1.39 6.48 -5.82
N LEU A 350 -0.06 6.55 -5.72
CA LEU A 350 0.61 6.87 -4.45
C LEU A 350 0.37 8.31 -4.03
N LEU A 351 0.36 9.24 -4.99
CA LEU A 351 0.01 10.63 -4.72
C LEU A 351 -1.43 10.75 -4.19
N ALA A 352 -2.39 10.06 -4.80
CA ALA A 352 -3.78 10.06 -4.35
C ALA A 352 -3.93 9.48 -2.94
N ILE A 353 -3.28 8.34 -2.65
CA ILE A 353 -3.26 7.72 -1.32
C ILE A 353 -2.62 8.67 -0.30
N SER A 354 -1.53 9.34 -0.67
CA SER A 354 -0.83 10.30 0.19
C SER A 354 -1.73 11.49 0.55
N ILE A 355 -2.41 12.09 -0.43
CA ILE A 355 -3.33 13.20 -0.22
C ILE A 355 -4.49 12.74 0.68
N CYS A 356 -5.07 11.57 0.42
CA CYS A 356 -6.13 11.01 1.26
C CYS A 356 -5.66 10.81 2.70
N PHE A 357 -4.47 10.22 2.89
CA PHE A 357 -3.87 10.02 4.21
C PHE A 357 -3.75 11.34 4.98
N ILE A 358 -3.29 12.40 4.33
CA ILE A 358 -3.16 13.73 4.94
C ILE A 358 -4.52 14.29 5.35
N LEU A 359 -5.47 14.32 4.41
CA LEU A 359 -6.79 14.91 4.63
C LEU A 359 -7.58 14.19 5.72
N CYS A 360 -7.39 12.87 5.85
CA CYS A 360 -8.12 12.08 6.83
C CYS A 360 -7.40 11.96 8.19
N THR A 361 -6.06 12.06 8.22
CA THR A 361 -5.28 11.91 9.46
C THR A 361 -5.09 13.23 10.19
N LEU A 362 -4.94 14.34 9.45
CA LEU A 362 -4.63 15.64 10.03
C LEU A 362 -5.73 16.15 10.99
N PRO A 363 -7.04 16.05 10.68
CA PRO A 363 -8.08 16.48 11.61
C PRO A 363 -8.02 15.74 12.95
N ASN A 364 -7.76 14.44 12.94
CA ASN A 364 -7.63 13.62 14.15
C ASN A 364 -6.41 13.99 15.00
N CYS A 365 -5.31 14.37 14.34
CA CYS A 365 -4.13 14.85 15.05
C CYS A 365 -4.38 16.20 15.73
N ILE A 366 -5.03 17.13 15.01
CA ILE A 366 -5.38 18.46 15.56
C ILE A 366 -6.32 18.29 16.76
N THR A 367 -7.40 17.53 16.63
CA THR A 367 -8.37 17.33 17.72
C THR A 367 -7.73 16.68 18.95
N THR A 368 -6.82 15.72 18.75
CA THR A 368 -6.07 15.10 19.86
C THR A 368 -5.21 16.12 20.62
N ILE A 369 -4.50 17.02 19.92
CA ILE A 369 -3.71 18.09 20.54
C ILE A 369 -4.62 19.05 21.29
N MET A 370 -5.74 19.44 20.68
CA MET A 370 -6.67 20.40 21.29
C MET A 370 -7.36 19.83 22.54
N ILE A 371 -7.70 18.54 22.57
CA ILE A 371 -8.20 17.88 23.79
C ILE A 371 -7.20 18.02 24.94
N GLN A 372 -5.90 17.87 24.66
CA GLN A 372 -4.87 18.01 25.69
C GLN A 372 -4.67 19.47 26.11
N ALA A 373 -4.70 20.40 25.15
CA ALA A 373 -4.53 21.83 25.43
C ALA A 373 -5.66 22.41 26.30
N TYR A 374 -6.89 21.89 26.15
CA TYR A 374 -8.07 22.33 26.90
C TYR A 374 -8.48 21.38 28.03
N ALA A 375 -7.53 20.65 28.62
CA ALA A 375 -7.83 19.68 29.68
C ALA A 375 -8.53 20.31 30.92
N ASN A 376 -8.29 21.60 31.20
CA ASN A 376 -8.84 22.32 32.35
C ASN A 376 -10.21 23.00 32.07
N ASP A 377 -10.66 23.05 30.81
CA ASP A 377 -11.91 23.70 30.41
C ASP A 377 -12.91 22.63 29.95
N ASP A 378 -13.83 22.24 30.84
CA ASP A 378 -14.71 21.08 30.64
C ASP A 378 -15.65 21.26 29.43
N GLN A 379 -16.05 22.50 29.13
CA GLN A 379 -16.90 22.82 27.98
C GLN A 379 -16.13 22.67 26.67
N LYS A 380 -14.96 23.32 26.56
CA LYS A 380 -14.12 23.18 25.36
C LYS A 380 -13.65 21.74 25.16
N ARG A 381 -13.35 21.03 26.24
CA ARG A 381 -12.96 19.61 26.19
C ARG A 381 -14.07 18.75 25.58
N LYS A 382 -15.33 18.91 25.98
CA LYS A 382 -16.47 18.19 25.39
C LYS A 382 -16.63 18.49 23.89
N LEU A 383 -16.48 19.75 23.50
CA LEU A 383 -16.53 20.16 22.10
C LEU A 383 -15.42 19.47 21.27
N TRP A 384 -14.18 19.55 21.73
CA TRP A 384 -13.05 18.91 21.04
C TRP A 384 -13.13 17.39 21.05
N GLN A 385 -13.73 16.79 22.07
CA GLN A 385 -14.01 15.35 22.10
C GLN A 385 -15.03 14.94 21.02
N ALA A 386 -16.09 15.73 20.83
CA ALA A 386 -17.05 15.51 19.75
C ALA A 386 -16.38 15.64 18.38
N MET A 387 -15.54 16.65 18.19
CA MET A 387 -14.75 16.81 16.95
C MET A 387 -13.78 15.64 16.74
N ASN A 388 -13.18 15.10 17.81
CA ASN A 388 -12.31 13.93 17.72
C ASN A 388 -13.06 12.69 17.23
N TYR A 389 -14.27 12.44 17.75
CA TYR A 389 -15.13 11.36 17.26
C TYR A 389 -15.59 11.55 15.81
N LEU A 390 -15.77 12.79 15.34
CA LEU A 390 -16.04 13.03 13.93
C LEU A 390 -14.78 12.83 13.08
N SER A 391 -13.60 13.22 13.57
CA SER A 391 -12.34 13.08 12.84
C SER A 391 -11.80 11.65 12.78
N ILE A 392 -12.19 10.76 13.70
CA ILE A 392 -11.77 9.35 13.67
C ILE A 392 -12.48 8.57 12.56
N ILE A 393 -13.68 9.00 12.14
CA ILE A 393 -14.43 8.38 11.04
C ILE A 393 -13.64 8.40 9.72
N PRO A 394 -13.22 9.56 9.16
CA PRO A 394 -12.43 9.58 7.93
C PRO A 394 -11.08 8.87 8.08
N LEU A 395 -10.50 8.88 9.28
CA LEU A 395 -9.30 8.09 9.58
C LEU A 395 -9.56 6.58 9.42
N LEU A 396 -10.62 6.03 10.02
CA LEU A 396 -10.99 4.63 9.86
C LEU A 396 -11.35 4.28 8.40
N ILE A 397 -12.02 5.20 7.69
CA ILE A 397 -12.34 5.03 6.28
C ILE A 397 -11.05 4.91 5.46
N THR A 398 -10.03 5.73 5.72
CA THR A 398 -8.73 5.67 5.01
C THR A 398 -8.11 4.28 5.02
N HIS A 399 -8.12 3.59 6.15
CA HIS A 399 -7.59 2.23 6.28
C HIS A 399 -8.47 1.16 5.59
N SER A 400 -9.69 1.51 5.17
CA SER A 400 -10.67 0.61 4.55
C SER A 400 -10.75 0.77 3.02
N VAL A 401 -10.38 1.94 2.49
CA VAL A 401 -10.55 2.32 1.07
C VAL A 401 -9.35 2.00 0.19
N ASN A 402 -8.29 1.38 0.71
CA ASN A 402 -7.11 1.00 -0.05
C ASN A 402 -7.46 0.21 -1.33
N LEU A 403 -8.38 -0.76 -1.23
CA LEU A 403 -8.86 -1.54 -2.37
C LEU A 403 -9.46 -0.64 -3.46
N ILE A 404 -10.27 0.34 -3.07
CA ILE A 404 -10.92 1.28 -4.00
C ILE A 404 -9.86 2.11 -4.70
N PHE A 405 -8.89 2.64 -3.95
CA PHE A 405 -7.79 3.41 -4.54
C PHE A 405 -6.98 2.58 -5.52
N TYR A 406 -6.58 1.35 -5.18
CA TYR A 406 -5.84 0.48 -6.09
C TYR A 406 -6.66 0.09 -7.32
N TYR A 407 -7.96 -0.15 -7.16
CA TYR A 407 -8.84 -0.46 -8.26
C TYR A 407 -8.99 0.72 -9.23
N LEU A 408 -9.24 1.92 -8.72
CA LEU A 408 -9.38 3.12 -9.55
C LEU A 408 -8.06 3.50 -10.23
N SER A 409 -6.95 3.37 -9.51
CA SER A 409 -5.65 3.86 -9.97
C SER A 409 -4.93 2.93 -10.93
N SER A 410 -5.10 1.60 -10.83
CA SER A 410 -4.25 0.63 -11.55
C SER A 410 -5.04 -0.29 -12.49
N ASN A 411 -4.80 -0.16 -13.79
CA ASN A 411 -5.40 -1.02 -14.82
C ASN A 411 -5.01 -2.49 -14.58
N MET A 412 -3.74 -2.72 -14.24
CA MET A 412 -3.24 -4.06 -13.92
C MET A 412 -3.97 -4.67 -12.73
N PHE A 413 -4.26 -3.87 -11.70
CA PHE A 413 -5.01 -4.32 -10.54
C PHE A 413 -6.44 -4.70 -10.94
N ARG A 414 -7.12 -3.87 -11.75
CA ARG A 414 -8.47 -4.16 -12.24
C ARG A 414 -8.56 -5.45 -13.05
N GLU A 415 -7.65 -5.67 -13.98
CA GLU A 415 -7.65 -6.89 -14.79
C GLU A 415 -7.48 -8.15 -13.92
N ARG A 416 -6.64 -8.07 -12.89
CA ARG A 416 -6.46 -9.17 -11.93
C ARG A 416 -7.66 -9.34 -11.00
N PHE A 417 -8.27 -8.24 -10.57
CA PHE A 417 -9.51 -8.29 -9.81
C PHE A 417 -10.62 -9.01 -10.61
N LYS A 418 -10.80 -8.67 -11.89
CA LYS A 418 -11.76 -9.35 -12.77
C LYS A 418 -11.43 -10.83 -12.94
N GLU A 419 -10.16 -11.18 -13.11
CA GLU A 419 -9.73 -12.58 -13.26
C GLU A 419 -10.02 -13.43 -12.01
N TYR A 420 -9.80 -12.89 -10.81
CA TYR A 420 -10.05 -13.62 -9.57
C TYR A 420 -11.53 -13.69 -9.17
N TYR A 421 -12.30 -12.62 -9.40
CA TYR A 421 -13.65 -12.48 -8.83
C TYR A 421 -14.79 -12.55 -9.86
N LEU A 422 -14.54 -12.33 -11.16
CA LEU A 422 -15.59 -12.34 -12.19
C LEU A 422 -15.52 -13.51 -13.16
N LYS A 423 -14.38 -14.22 -13.27
CA LYS A 423 -14.21 -15.36 -14.19
C LYS A 423 -14.47 -16.73 -13.54
N LYS A 424 -15.06 -16.72 -12.35
CA LYS A 424 -15.43 -17.92 -11.60
C LYS A 424 -16.95 -18.00 -11.57
#